data_AF-B9NP41-F1
#
_entry.id   AF-B9NP41-F1
#
_cell.length_a   1.000
_cell.length_b   1.000
_cell.length_c   1.000
_cell.angle_alpha   90.00
_cell.angle_beta   90.00
_cell.angle_gamma   90.00
#
_symmetry.space_group_name_H-M   'P 1'
#
loop_
_entity.id
_entity.type
_entity.pdbx_description
1 polymer ?
#
loop_
_entity_poly.entity_id
_entity_poly.type
_entity_poly.pdbx_seq_one_letter_code
_entity_poly.pdbx_strand_id
1 'polypeptide(L)'
;MPRWASRLTLTVTDLRVERLQDISEADAEAEGVGSVESHMPGTKSVTCVQSFQKLWDGLNANRGFGWQVNPWVAAYTFTVHPQNSDAEAG
;
A
#
# COMPACT_ATOMS: atom_id res chain seq x y z
N MET A 1 -19.02 -8.04 -8.06
CA MET A 1 -18.59 -9.14 -7.17
C MET A 1 -19.71 -9.39 -6.17
N PRO A 2 -20.33 -10.58 -6.14
CA PRO A 2 -21.41 -10.88 -5.19
C PRO A 2 -20.88 -10.87 -3.75
N ARG A 3 -21.60 -10.24 -2.82
CA ARG A 3 -21.13 -10.11 -1.43
C ARG A 3 -20.93 -11.46 -0.73
N TRP A 4 -21.76 -12.47 -1.05
CA TRP A 4 -21.63 -13.83 -0.55
C TRP A 4 -20.28 -14.50 -0.88
N ALA A 5 -19.59 -14.04 -1.92
CA ALA A 5 -18.29 -14.56 -2.33
C ALA A 5 -17.12 -13.75 -1.73
N SER A 6 -17.39 -12.69 -0.95
CA SER A 6 -16.34 -11.91 -0.30
C SER A 6 -15.72 -12.68 0.86
N ARG A 7 -14.39 -12.68 0.94
CA ARG A 7 -13.64 -13.32 2.03
C ARG A 7 -13.23 -12.36 3.14
N LEU A 8 -13.25 -11.05 2.87
CA LEU A 8 -12.79 -10.01 3.78
C LEU A 8 -13.77 -8.84 3.75
N THR A 9 -14.04 -8.26 4.91
CA THR A 9 -14.69 -6.96 5.05
C THR A 9 -13.64 -5.96 5.51
N LEU A 10 -13.47 -4.86 4.78
CA LEU A 10 -12.54 -3.78 5.12
C LEU A 10 -13.32 -2.54 5.50
N THR A 11 -13.17 -2.08 6.74
CA THR A 11 -13.76 -0.83 7.22
C THR A 11 -12.71 0.26 7.10
N VAL A 12 -12.99 1.29 6.28
CA VAL A 12 -12.09 2.46 6.17
C VAL A 12 -12.12 3.25 7.47
N THR A 13 -10.96 3.48 8.06
CA THR A 13 -10.78 4.20 9.33
C THR A 13 -10.18 5.59 9.16
N ASP A 14 -9.44 5.82 8.07
CA ASP A 14 -8.85 7.12 7.75
C ASP A 14 -8.71 7.30 6.23
N LEU A 15 -8.71 8.55 5.78
CA LEU A 15 -8.47 8.95 4.39
C LEU A 15 -7.64 10.22 4.36
N ARG A 16 -6.45 10.13 3.73
CA ARG A 16 -5.54 11.26 3.54
C ARG A 16 -5.34 11.53 2.06
N VAL A 17 -5.24 12.81 1.70
CA VAL A 17 -4.82 13.25 0.36
C VAL A 17 -3.44 13.85 0.48
N GLU A 18 -2.45 13.17 -0.08
CA GLU A 18 -1.02 13.52 0.06
C GLU A 18 -0.28 13.35 -1.27
N ARG A 19 0.94 13.91 -1.34
CA ARG A 19 1.83 13.62 -2.46
C ARG A 19 2.40 12.22 -2.30
N LEU A 20 2.54 11.50 -3.41
CA LEU A 20 3.09 10.14 -3.41
C LEU A 20 4.44 10.03 -2.68
N GLN A 21 5.32 11.02 -2.84
CA GLN A 21 6.65 11.02 -2.22
C GLN A 21 6.65 11.42 -0.74
N ASP A 22 5.51 11.87 -0.20
CA ASP A 22 5.36 12.21 1.23
C ASP A 22 5.03 10.97 2.10
N ILE A 23 4.88 9.79 1.47
CA ILE A 23 4.64 8.52 2.16
C ILE A 23 5.74 8.22 3.20
N SER A 24 5.32 7.78 4.39
CA SER A 24 6.24 7.40 5.45
C SER A 24 6.79 5.97 5.26
N GLU A 25 7.90 5.63 5.91
CA GLU A 25 8.42 4.25 5.92
C GLU A 25 7.41 3.26 6.51
N ALA A 26 6.66 3.67 7.53
CA ALA A 26 5.65 2.82 8.17
C ALA A 26 4.43 2.59 7.26
N ASP A 27 3.99 3.63 6.53
CA ASP A 27 2.92 3.49 5.54
C ASP A 27 3.38 2.62 4.36
N ALA A 28 4.61 2.80 3.88
CA ALA A 28 5.19 1.94 2.85
C ALA A 28 5.25 0.47 3.30
N GLU A 29 5.65 0.20 4.55
CA GLU A 29 5.60 -1.16 5.11
C GLU A 29 4.17 -1.71 5.17
N ALA A 30 3.18 -0.89 5.57
CA ALA A 30 1.78 -1.27 5.63
C ALA A 30 1.16 -1.58 4.25
N GLU A 31 1.68 -0.98 3.17
CA GLU A 31 1.36 -1.34 1.77
C GLU A 31 1.89 -2.72 1.37
N GLY A 32 2.65 -3.38 2.24
CA GLY A 32 3.11 -4.76 2.09
C GLY A 32 4.48 -4.89 1.45
N VAL A 33 5.28 -3.83 1.40
CA VAL A 33 6.70 -3.92 1.04
C VAL A 33 7.58 -4.00 2.29
N GLY A 34 8.79 -4.54 2.14
CA GLY A 34 9.77 -4.62 3.23
C GLY A 34 11.08 -3.92 2.88
N SER A 35 11.84 -3.60 3.92
CA SER A 35 13.25 -3.20 3.79
C SER A 35 14.11 -4.43 3.51
N VAL A 36 15.14 -4.26 2.69
CA VAL A 36 16.12 -5.32 2.42
C VAL A 36 17.45 -4.91 2.99
N GLU A 37 17.87 -5.59 4.05
CA GLU A 37 19.17 -5.35 4.68
C GLU A 37 20.30 -5.92 3.82
N SER A 38 21.24 -5.05 3.48
CA SER A 38 22.47 -5.46 2.81
C SER A 38 23.52 -5.89 3.82
N HIS A 39 24.01 -7.13 3.69
CA HIS A 39 25.07 -7.68 4.53
C HIS A 39 26.47 -7.57 3.89
N MET A 40 26.57 -7.05 2.66
CA MET A 40 27.85 -6.83 2.00
C MET A 40 28.46 -5.48 2.40
N PRO A 41 29.76 -5.43 2.78
CA PRO A 41 30.46 -4.18 3.02
C PRO A 41 30.40 -3.25 1.81
N GLY A 42 29.99 -1.99 2.02
CA GLY A 42 29.91 -0.96 0.98
C GLY A 42 28.59 -0.90 0.22
N THR A 43 27.66 -1.82 0.46
CA THR A 43 26.34 -1.81 -0.19
C THR A 43 25.27 -1.28 0.76
N LYS A 44 24.43 -0.34 0.29
CA LYS A 44 23.34 0.25 1.08
C LYS A 44 22.14 -0.69 1.14
N SER A 45 21.54 -0.81 2.33
CA SER A 45 20.23 -1.42 2.51
C SER A 45 19.14 -0.64 1.76
N VAL A 46 18.09 -1.34 1.34
CA VAL A 46 16.93 -0.76 0.67
C VAL A 46 15.84 -0.50 1.71
N THR A 47 15.29 0.72 1.76
CA THR A 47 14.21 1.07 2.69
C THR A 47 12.83 0.63 2.17
N CYS A 48 11.79 0.64 3.01
CA CYS A 48 10.44 0.33 2.58
C CYS A 48 9.96 1.34 1.52
N VAL A 49 10.25 2.63 1.68
CA VAL A 49 9.89 3.65 0.66
C VAL A 49 10.55 3.35 -0.69
N GLN A 50 11.81 2.91 -0.71
CA GLN A 50 12.50 2.55 -1.96
C GLN A 50 11.92 1.28 -2.60
N SER A 51 11.52 0.30 -1.79
CA SER A 51 10.81 -0.89 -2.27
C SER A 51 9.42 -0.51 -2.83
N PHE A 52 8.70 0.39 -2.14
CA PHE A 52 7.40 0.88 -2.55
C PHE A 52 7.46 1.68 -3.85
N GLN A 53 8.49 2.51 -4.04
CA GLN A 53 8.73 3.20 -5.31
C GLN A 53 8.73 2.22 -6.49
N LYS A 54 9.46 1.10 -6.38
CA LYS A 54 9.53 0.09 -7.45
C LYS A 54 8.18 -0.58 -7.68
N LEU A 55 7.47 -0.90 -6.61
CA LEU A 55 6.12 -1.46 -6.68
C LEU A 55 5.17 -0.50 -7.40
N TRP A 56 5.16 0.77 -6.99
CA TRP A 56 4.33 1.82 -7.56
C TRP A 56 4.59 2.01 -9.05
N ASP A 57 5.85 2.14 -9.45
CA ASP A 57 6.22 2.27 -10.86
C ASP A 57 5.77 1.06 -11.69
N GLY A 58 5.92 -0.15 -11.14
CA GLY A 58 5.46 -1.39 -11.80
C GLY A 58 3.96 -1.41 -12.09
N LEU A 59 3.16 -0.74 -11.26
CA LEU A 59 1.69 -0.69 -11.39
C LEU A 59 1.20 0.51 -12.21
N ASN A 60 1.83 1.68 -12.01
CA ASN A 60 1.26 2.97 -12.41
C ASN A 60 2.10 3.75 -13.43
N ALA A 61 3.39 3.43 -13.62
CA ALA A 61 4.24 4.20 -14.54
C ALA A 61 3.71 4.15 -15.98
N ASN A 62 3.26 2.99 -16.45
CA ASN A 62 2.67 2.82 -17.79
C ASN A 62 1.39 3.63 -18.02
N ARG A 63 0.76 4.12 -16.95
CA ARG A 63 -0.43 4.99 -16.99
C ARG A 63 -0.08 6.48 -16.94
N GLY A 64 1.21 6.82 -16.89
CA GLY A 64 1.70 8.20 -16.78
C GLY A 64 1.80 8.71 -15.34
N PHE A 65 1.63 7.85 -14.33
CA PHE A 65 1.66 8.22 -12.92
C PHE A 65 2.87 7.64 -12.19
N GLY A 66 4.03 7.57 -12.84
CA GLY A 66 5.25 7.05 -12.21
C GLY A 66 5.71 7.88 -10.99
N TRP A 67 6.59 7.32 -10.17
CA TRP A 67 7.09 7.90 -8.93
C TRP A 67 7.63 9.31 -9.10
N GLN A 68 8.37 9.56 -10.19
CA GLN A 68 8.96 10.86 -10.49
C GLN A 68 7.92 11.95 -10.80
N VAL A 69 6.71 11.58 -11.19
CA VAL A 69 5.60 12.53 -11.41
C VAL A 69 5.10 13.09 -10.08
N ASN A 70 5.33 12.37 -8.98
CA ASN A 70 4.86 12.70 -7.64
C ASN A 70 3.36 13.12 -7.62
N PRO A 71 2.45 12.29 -8.13
CA PRO A 71 1.03 12.63 -8.19
C PRO A 71 0.43 12.79 -6.79
N TRP A 72 -0.73 13.46 -6.72
CA TRP A 72 -1.59 13.40 -5.55
C TRP A 72 -2.27 12.04 -5.48
N VAL A 73 -2.25 11.42 -4.31
CA VAL A 73 -2.84 10.12 -4.04
C VAL A 73 -3.84 10.21 -2.89
N ALA A 74 -4.80 9.30 -2.87
CA ALA A 74 -5.67 9.07 -1.74
C ALA A 74 -5.16 7.84 -0.98
N ALA A 75 -4.67 8.04 0.24
CA ALA A 75 -4.19 6.98 1.12
C ALA A 75 -5.32 6.58 2.09
N TYR A 76 -5.67 5.30 2.12
CA TYR A 76 -6.73 4.76 2.95
C TYR A 76 -6.16 3.86 4.04
N THR A 77 -6.57 4.09 5.29
CA THR A 77 -6.33 3.13 6.37
C THR A 77 -7.59 2.28 6.56
N PHE A 78 -7.43 0.98 6.80
CA PHE A 78 -8.54 0.07 7.02
C PHE A 78 -8.32 -0.87 8.21
N THR A 79 -9.42 -1.23 8.87
CA THR A 79 -9.49 -2.39 9.76
C THR A 79 -10.01 -3.59 8.99
N VAL A 80 -9.30 -4.71 9.08
CA VAL A 80 -9.66 -5.97 8.41
C VAL A 80 -10.55 -6.80 9.33
N HIS A 81 -11.73 -7.17 8.85
CA HIS A 81 -12.58 -8.19 9.47
C HIS A 81 -12.52 -9.46 8.61
N PRO A 82 -11.99 -10.59 9.12
CA PRO A 82 -11.83 -11.84 8.37
C PRO A 82 -13.15 -12.61 8.25
N GLN A 83 -14.22 -11.91 7.88
CA GLN A 83 -15.56 -12.44 7.66
C GLN A 83 -16.28 -11.58 6.62
N ASN A 84 -17.28 -12.18 5.97
CA ASN A 84 -18.19 -11.42 5.13
C ASN A 84 -19.14 -10.60 6.01
N SER A 85 -19.46 -9.37 5.61
CA SER A 85 -20.38 -8.50 6.38
C SER A 85 -21.80 -9.06 6.45
N ASP A 86 -22.19 -9.92 5.49
CA ASP A 86 -23.51 -10.54 5.45
C ASP A 86 -23.61 -11.85 6.26
N ALA A 87 -22.61 -12.18 7.11
CA ALA A 87 -22.62 -13.41 7.90
C ALA A 87 -23.61 -13.41 9.08
N GLU A 88 -24.27 -12.29 9.37
CA GLU A 88 -25.34 -12.19 10.37
C GLU A 88 -26.63 -11.65 9.74
N ALA A 89 -27.42 -12.55 9.15
CA ALA A 89 -28.85 -12.37 8.94
C ALA A 89 -29.50 -13.76 8.78
N GLY A 90 -29.66 -14.48 9.90
CA GLY A 90 -30.33 -15.77 9.99
C GLY A 90 -30.86 -16.01 11.39
#